data_AF-A0A537TNZ4-F1
#
_entry.id   AF-A0A537TNZ4-F1
#
_cell.length_a   1.000
_cell.length_b   1.000
_cell.length_c   1.000
_cell.angle_alpha   90.00
_cell.angle_beta   90.00
_cell.angle_gamma   90.00
#
_symmetry.space_group_name_H-M   'P 1'
#
loop_
_entity.id
_entity.type
_entity.pdbx_description
1 polymer ?
#
loop_
_entity_poly.entity_id
_entity_poly.type
_entity_poly.pdbx_seq_one_letter_code
_entity_poly.pdbx_strand_id
1 'polypeptide(L)'
;MIRPHPHVEVDSRAVCEIDGEPLFRRAEAARAAIDAFILARRLVEQAVDDHDVLKHYRSGADLVDDFADKDRRLPPDATPSLGSIVGPCAARERCRLRRLGVRSAYAGTPAPASLRTEQRGTGQAVASDTSDLAALVTGQRLVSKNGPERQRFSDPDPS
;
A
#
# COMPACT_ATOMS: atom_id res chain seq x y z
N MET A 1 15.39 -2.67 -3.50
CA MET A 1 15.04 -2.25 -4.88
C MET A 1 15.42 -3.42 -5.77
N ILE A 2 14.49 -3.97 -6.55
CA ILE A 2 14.84 -4.98 -7.55
C ILE A 2 14.39 -4.46 -8.91
N ARG A 3 15.35 -4.57 -9.85
CA ARG A 3 15.50 -4.10 -11.24
C ARG A 3 14.78 -2.80 -11.67
N PRO A 4 15.51 -1.86 -12.30
CA PRO A 4 15.02 -0.52 -12.59
C PRO A 4 13.96 -0.45 -13.71
N HIS A 5 13.65 -1.58 -14.38
CA HIS A 5 12.72 -1.58 -15.49
C HIS A 5 11.94 -2.91 -15.57
N PRO A 6 10.60 -2.86 -15.62
CA PRO A 6 9.76 -3.99 -16.02
C PRO A 6 10.06 -4.42 -17.45
N HIS A 7 9.70 -5.65 -17.82
CA HIS A 7 9.80 -6.11 -19.21
C HIS A 7 8.57 -6.90 -19.62
N VAL A 8 8.26 -6.88 -20.92
CA VAL A 8 7.20 -7.69 -21.51
C VAL A 8 7.77 -9.05 -21.91
N GLU A 9 7.08 -10.12 -21.57
CA GLU A 9 7.39 -11.49 -21.94
C GLU A 9 6.32 -12.08 -22.85
N VAL A 10 6.77 -12.81 -23.88
CA VAL A 10 5.95 -13.68 -24.75
C VAL A 10 6.61 -15.04 -24.75
N ASP A 11 5.86 -16.11 -24.48
CA ASP A 11 6.40 -17.47 -24.36
C ASP A 11 7.64 -17.55 -23.44
N SER A 12 7.58 -16.83 -22.30
CA SER A 12 8.68 -16.70 -21.31
C SER A 12 9.97 -16.05 -21.84
N ARG A 13 9.92 -15.35 -22.99
CA ARG A 13 11.04 -14.59 -23.54
C ARG A 13 10.76 -13.10 -23.43
N ALA A 14 11.72 -12.34 -22.91
CA ALA A 14 11.63 -10.88 -22.86
C ALA A 14 11.67 -10.29 -24.28
N VAL A 15 10.68 -9.46 -24.60
CA VAL A 15 10.49 -8.85 -25.94
C VAL A 15 10.81 -7.36 -25.91
N CYS A 16 10.46 -6.66 -24.83
CA CYS A 16 10.85 -5.27 -24.63
C CYS A 16 10.97 -4.93 -23.16
N GLU A 17 11.79 -3.92 -22.87
CA GLU A 17 11.88 -3.28 -21.57
C GLU A 17 10.91 -2.09 -21.51
N ILE A 18 10.33 -1.80 -20.35
CA ILE A 18 9.39 -0.70 -20.12
C ILE A 18 10.10 0.34 -19.27
N ASP A 19 9.96 1.62 -19.63
CA ASP A 19 10.48 2.69 -18.76
C ASP A 19 9.77 2.65 -17.40
N GLY A 20 10.57 2.40 -16.38
CA GLY A 20 10.14 2.22 -15.01
C GLY A 20 10.38 3.46 -14.16
N GLU A 21 11.15 4.43 -14.66
CA GLU A 21 11.65 5.59 -13.91
C GLU A 21 10.53 6.34 -13.14
N PRO A 22 9.32 6.57 -13.70
CA PRO A 22 8.22 7.16 -12.94
C PRO A 22 7.80 6.37 -11.69
N LEU A 23 7.84 5.04 -11.76
CA LEU A 23 7.54 4.14 -10.64
C LEU A 23 8.65 4.21 -9.59
N PHE A 24 9.92 4.25 -10.02
CA PHE A 24 11.06 4.32 -9.10
C PHE A 24 11.11 5.61 -8.31
N ARG A 25 10.78 6.77 -8.90
CA ARG A 25 10.77 8.02 -8.12
C ARG A 25 9.79 7.98 -6.95
N ARG A 26 8.56 7.52 -7.18
CA ARG A 26 7.55 7.38 -6.12
C ARG A 26 7.93 6.27 -5.14
N ALA A 27 8.45 5.14 -5.64
CA ALA A 27 8.86 4.02 -4.81
C ALA A 27 10.07 4.35 -3.91
N GLU A 28 11.06 5.11 -4.41
CA GLU A 28 12.21 5.56 -3.64
C GLU A 28 11.79 6.58 -2.57
N ALA A 29 10.88 7.51 -2.87
CA ALA A 29 10.32 8.41 -1.85
C ALA A 29 9.57 7.63 -0.75
N ALA A 30 8.73 6.66 -1.13
CA ALA A 30 8.02 5.81 -0.17
C ALA A 30 8.98 4.95 0.65
N ARG A 31 10.01 4.38 0.02
CA ARG A 31 11.07 3.61 0.68
C ARG A 31 11.80 4.47 1.71
N ALA A 32 12.22 5.66 1.34
CA ALA A 32 12.92 6.58 2.23
C ALA A 32 12.05 6.96 3.44
N ALA A 33 10.74 7.18 3.25
CA ALA A 33 9.82 7.45 4.35
C ALA A 33 9.68 6.25 5.30
N ILE A 34 9.57 5.03 4.78
CA ILE A 34 9.54 3.80 5.60
C ILE A 34 10.85 3.63 6.38
N ASP A 35 11.99 3.83 5.71
CA ASP A 35 13.31 3.72 6.34
C ASP A 35 13.47 4.74 7.48
N ALA A 36 12.97 5.97 7.29
CA ALA A 36 12.93 6.98 8.34
C ALA A 36 12.08 6.54 9.55
N PHE A 37 10.92 5.89 9.34
CA PHE A 37 10.10 5.38 10.44
C PHE A 37 10.73 4.20 11.18
N ILE A 38 11.49 3.35 10.48
CA ILE A 38 12.25 2.26 11.11
C ILE A 38 13.39 2.82 11.94
N LEU A 39 14.15 3.80 11.40
CA LEU A 39 15.22 4.49 12.13
C LEU A 39 14.69 5.21 13.38
N ALA A 40 13.53 5.85 13.28
CA ALA A 40 12.82 6.46 14.41
C ALA A 40 12.18 5.44 15.37
N ARG A 41 12.38 4.13 15.13
CA ARG A 41 11.83 3.00 15.93
C ARG A 41 10.32 3.00 16.05
N ARG A 42 9.61 3.66 15.13
CA ARG A 42 8.14 3.69 15.05
C ARG A 42 7.61 2.45 14.33
N LEU A 43 8.38 1.94 13.38
CA LEU A 43 8.13 0.67 12.70
C LEU A 43 9.26 -0.32 12.99
N VAL A 44 8.91 -1.60 12.94
CA VAL A 44 9.86 -2.72 12.98
C VAL A 44 9.66 -3.52 11.70
N GLU A 45 10.75 -3.74 10.96
CA GLU A 45 10.74 -4.66 9.84
C GLU A 45 10.76 -6.10 10.36
N GLN A 46 9.75 -6.87 9.99
CA GLN A 46 9.55 -8.25 10.46
C GLN A 46 9.97 -9.27 9.41
N ALA A 47 9.80 -8.95 8.14
CA ALA A 47 10.19 -9.80 7.02
C ALA A 47 10.41 -8.97 5.75
N VAL A 48 11.25 -9.49 4.88
CA VAL A 48 11.47 -8.99 3.52
C VAL A 48 11.35 -10.17 2.57
N ASP A 49 10.60 -9.96 1.49
CA ASP A 49 10.42 -10.94 0.44
C ASP A 49 10.64 -10.28 -0.93
N ASP A 50 11.35 -10.99 -1.80
CA ASP A 50 11.73 -10.54 -3.12
C ASP A 50 11.12 -11.52 -4.14
N HIS A 51 10.18 -11.06 -4.95
CA HIS A 51 9.47 -11.91 -5.91
C HIS A 51 9.15 -11.17 -7.20
N ASP A 52 8.84 -11.94 -8.24
CA ASP A 52 8.38 -11.38 -9.50
C ASP A 52 6.85 -11.30 -9.50
N VAL A 53 6.33 -10.15 -9.93
CA VAL A 53 4.91 -9.92 -10.18
C VAL A 53 4.70 -10.00 -11.68
N LEU A 54 3.82 -10.90 -12.12
CA LEU A 54 3.41 -11.02 -13.51
C LEU A 54 1.98 -10.53 -13.68
N LYS A 55 1.79 -9.58 -14.60
CA LYS A 55 0.47 -9.22 -15.11
C LYS A 55 0.26 -9.85 -16.47
N HIS A 56 -0.73 -10.73 -16.57
CA HIS A 56 -1.04 -11.46 -17.80
C HIS A 56 -2.07 -10.70 -18.65
N TYR A 57 -1.87 -10.76 -19.96
CA TYR A 57 -2.73 -10.17 -20.99
C TYR A 57 -3.08 -11.25 -22.00
N ARG A 58 -4.30 -11.18 -22.57
CA ARG A 58 -4.75 -12.17 -23.56
C ARG A 58 -4.10 -11.94 -24.91
N SER A 59 -3.79 -10.68 -25.22
CA SER A 59 -3.14 -10.24 -26.46
C SER A 59 -2.18 -9.09 -26.17
N GLY A 60 -1.31 -8.78 -27.13
CA GLY A 60 -0.49 -7.58 -27.04
C GLY A 60 -1.28 -6.28 -27.23
N ALA A 61 -2.44 -6.31 -27.90
CA ALA A 61 -3.35 -5.17 -27.96
C ALA A 61 -3.88 -4.80 -26.56
N ASP A 62 -4.34 -5.80 -25.79
CA ASP A 62 -4.78 -5.59 -24.40
C ASP A 62 -3.68 -4.98 -23.53
N LEU A 63 -2.43 -5.38 -23.77
CA LEU A 63 -1.26 -4.84 -23.10
C LEU A 63 -1.03 -3.38 -23.49
N VAL A 64 -1.04 -3.05 -24.78
CA VAL A 64 -0.86 -1.68 -25.26
C VAL A 64 -1.94 -0.75 -24.71
N ASP A 65 -3.20 -1.18 -24.76
CA ASP A 65 -4.35 -0.42 -24.26
C ASP A 65 -4.22 -0.15 -22.76
N ASP A 66 -3.85 -1.15 -21.95
CA ASP A 66 -3.65 -0.98 -20.50
C ASP A 66 -2.49 -0.04 -20.15
N PHE A 67 -1.51 0.17 -21.03
CA PHE A 67 -0.41 1.10 -20.84
C PHE A 67 -0.67 2.50 -21.44
N ALA A 68 -1.74 2.68 -22.22
CA ALA A 68 -2.08 3.97 -22.84
C ALA A 68 -2.42 5.06 -21.81
N ASP A 69 -3.03 4.69 -20.69
CA ASP A 69 -3.43 5.63 -19.63
C ASP A 69 -2.45 5.67 -18.44
N LYS A 70 -1.33 4.96 -18.52
CA LYS A 70 -0.37 4.87 -17.41
C LYS A 70 0.72 5.92 -17.51
N ASP A 71 1.21 6.34 -16.33
CA ASP A 71 2.40 7.20 -16.19
C ASP A 71 3.64 6.54 -16.83
N ARG A 72 3.72 5.20 -16.76
CA ARG A 72 4.77 4.39 -17.40
C ARG A 72 4.39 4.09 -18.85
N ARG A 73 5.35 4.26 -19.77
CA ARG A 73 5.13 4.15 -21.21
C ARG A 73 5.87 2.95 -21.79
N LEU A 74 5.21 2.25 -22.71
CA LEU A 74 5.89 1.30 -23.58
C LEU A 74 6.82 2.06 -24.53
N PRO A 75 7.96 1.48 -24.95
CA PRO A 75 8.80 2.10 -25.95
C PRO A 75 7.99 2.37 -27.22
N PRO A 76 8.05 3.58 -27.80
CA PRO A 76 7.26 3.94 -28.97
C PRO A 76 7.54 2.99 -30.15
N ASP A 77 8.81 2.58 -30.32
CA ASP A 77 9.23 1.65 -31.38
C ASP A 77 8.75 0.21 -31.14
N ALA A 78 8.49 -0.18 -29.89
CA ALA A 78 8.00 -1.51 -29.54
C ALA A 78 6.47 -1.61 -29.61
N THR A 79 5.75 -0.50 -29.44
CA THR A 79 4.28 -0.47 -29.38
C THR A 79 3.61 -1.14 -30.59
N PRO A 80 4.00 -0.88 -31.87
CA PRO A 80 3.40 -1.56 -33.01
C PRO A 80 3.65 -3.07 -33.01
N SER A 81 4.87 -3.49 -32.69
CA SER A 81 5.24 -4.91 -32.61
C SER A 81 4.49 -5.62 -31.49
N LEU A 82 4.35 -4.98 -30.32
CA LEU A 82 3.57 -5.49 -29.21
C LEU A 82 2.10 -5.62 -29.59
N GLY A 83 1.50 -4.58 -30.20
CA GLY A 83 0.10 -4.61 -30.63
C GLY A 83 -0.21 -5.70 -31.66
N SER A 84 0.80 -6.18 -32.40
CA SER A 84 0.63 -7.28 -33.37
C SER A 84 0.62 -8.68 -32.75
N ILE A 85 0.93 -8.82 -31.44
CA ILE A 85 0.94 -10.11 -30.76
C ILE A 85 -0.49 -10.59 -30.54
N VAL A 86 -0.86 -11.67 -31.23
CA VAL A 86 -2.19 -12.29 -31.14
C VAL A 86 -2.34 -13.17 -29.90
N GLY A 87 -1.23 -13.71 -29.39
CA GLY A 87 -1.22 -14.66 -28.27
C GLY A 87 -1.04 -14.02 -26.88
N PRO A 88 -1.12 -14.83 -25.81
CA PRO A 88 -0.90 -14.37 -24.45
C PRO A 88 0.48 -13.75 -24.25
N CYS A 89 0.53 -12.67 -23.47
CA CYS A 89 1.78 -12.05 -23.06
C CYS A 89 1.70 -11.60 -21.60
N ALA A 90 2.83 -11.25 -21.00
CA ALA A 90 2.88 -10.79 -19.62
C ALA A 90 3.80 -9.58 -19.47
N ALA A 91 3.45 -8.64 -18.60
CA ALA A 91 4.40 -7.67 -18.07
C ALA A 91 4.96 -8.24 -16.76
N ARG A 92 6.29 -8.36 -16.67
CA ARG A 92 7.00 -8.86 -15.51
C ARG A 92 7.71 -7.72 -14.78
N GLU A 93 7.47 -7.65 -13.49
CA GLU A 93 8.02 -6.66 -12.57
C GLU A 93 8.74 -7.39 -11.44
N ARG A 94 9.90 -6.91 -11.01
CA ARG A 94 10.57 -7.46 -9.83
C ARG A 94 10.23 -6.59 -8.63
N CYS A 95 9.57 -7.16 -7.62
CA CYS A 95 9.08 -6.41 -6.47
C CYS A 95 9.77 -6.85 -5.19
N ARG A 96 9.88 -5.92 -4.24
CA ARG A 96 10.27 -6.18 -2.86
C ARG A 96 9.10 -5.86 -1.95
N LEU A 97 8.62 -6.86 -1.23
CA LEU A 97 7.60 -6.71 -0.20
C LEU A 97 8.28 -6.63 1.17
N ARG A 98 7.87 -5.67 1.99
CA ARG A 98 8.36 -5.50 3.37
C ARG A 98 7.18 -5.64 4.32
N ARG A 99 7.27 -6.57 5.27
CA ARG A 99 6.29 -6.70 6.36
C ARG A 99 6.72 -5.83 7.51
N LEU A 100 5.88 -4.86 7.88
CA LEU A 100 6.16 -3.88 8.91
C LEU A 100 5.19 -4.06 10.08
N GLY A 101 5.72 -4.08 11.30
CA GLY A 101 4.94 -4.01 12.53
C GLY A 101 5.02 -2.61 13.13
N VAL A 102 3.91 -2.11 13.69
CA VAL A 102 3.91 -0.88 14.48
C VAL A 102 4.42 -1.20 15.87
N ARG A 103 5.39 -0.42 16.36
CA ARG A 103 5.76 -0.49 17.76
C ARG A 103 4.66 0.18 18.58
N SER A 104 3.83 -0.64 19.22
CA SER A 104 2.87 -0.17 20.20
C SER A 104 3.63 0.44 21.37
N ALA A 105 3.36 1.72 21.67
CA ALA A 105 3.82 2.37 22.89
C ALA A 105 2.98 1.92 24.09
N TYR A 106 2.73 0.62 24.26
CA TYR A 106 2.37 0.10 25.58
C TYR A 106 3.66 -0.15 26.36
N ALA A 107 4.32 0.96 26.71
CA ALA A 107 5.12 0.98 27.91
C ALA A 107 4.11 0.92 29.07
N GLY A 108 3.90 -0.27 29.61
CA GLY A 108 3.30 -0.44 30.91
C GLY A 108 4.11 0.39 31.91
N THR A 109 3.68 1.62 32.15
CA THR A 109 4.00 2.32 33.38
C THR A 109 2.90 1.87 34.33
N PRO A 110 3.15 1.00 35.32
CA PRO A 110 2.18 0.84 36.39
C PRO A 110 2.01 2.23 36.99
N ALA A 111 0.81 2.81 36.87
CA ALA A 111 0.48 4.03 37.58
C ALA A 111 0.84 3.84 39.06
N PRO A 112 1.55 4.78 39.71
CA PRO A 112 1.79 4.66 41.13
C PRO A 112 0.45 4.47 41.83
N ALA A 113 0.36 3.47 42.71
CA ALA A 113 -0.87 3.04 43.37
C ALA A 113 -1.64 4.17 44.09
N SER A 114 -0.99 5.32 44.29
CA SER A 114 -1.51 6.53 44.92
C SER A 114 -2.56 7.31 44.10
N LEU A 115 -2.79 7.01 42.82
CA LEU A 115 -3.82 7.67 41.99
C LEU A 115 -5.14 6.89 41.86
N ARG A 116 -5.32 5.77 42.57
CA ARG A 116 -6.57 4.99 42.52
C ARG A 116 -7.70 5.52 43.39
N THR A 117 -7.45 6.53 44.22
CA THR A 117 -8.46 7.01 45.18
C THR A 117 -9.33 8.14 44.61
N GLU A 118 -8.94 8.82 43.52
CA GLU A 118 -9.67 10.00 43.02
C GLU A 118 -10.36 9.85 41.66
N GLN A 119 -10.29 8.68 41.00
CA GLN A 119 -10.96 8.45 39.69
C GLN A 119 -12.17 7.52 39.77
N ARG A 120 -13.05 7.68 40.76
CA ARG A 120 -14.44 7.23 40.63
C ARG A 120 -15.21 8.29 39.84
N GLY A 121 -15.16 8.25 38.50
CA GLY A 121 -16.04 9.12 37.72
C GLY A 121 -15.81 9.31 36.21
N THR A 122 -14.71 8.86 35.62
CA THR A 122 -14.46 9.10 34.18
C THR A 122 -13.92 7.87 33.48
N GLY A 123 -14.72 6.80 33.51
CA GLY A 123 -14.61 5.70 32.56
C GLY A 123 -15.34 6.03 31.27
N GLN A 124 -14.69 6.74 30.35
CA GLN A 124 -15.04 6.64 28.93
C GLN A 124 -13.79 6.24 28.16
N ALA A 125 -13.80 4.99 27.71
CA ALA A 125 -12.90 4.51 26.68
C ALA A 125 -13.13 5.38 25.44
N VAL A 126 -12.21 6.28 25.14
CA VAL A 126 -12.12 6.88 23.82
C VAL A 126 -11.49 5.81 22.93
N ALA A 127 -12.34 5.06 22.23
CA ALA A 127 -11.90 4.25 21.11
C ALA A 127 -11.37 5.21 20.03
N SER A 128 -10.05 5.38 19.97
CA SER A 128 -9.42 5.99 18.80
C SER A 128 -9.53 4.99 17.66
N ASP A 129 -10.53 5.20 16.80
CA ASP A 129 -10.73 4.39 15.61
C ASP A 129 -9.53 4.57 14.68
N THR A 130 -8.97 3.45 14.21
CA THR A 130 -7.85 3.37 13.25
C THR A 130 -8.12 4.10 11.93
N SER A 131 -9.37 4.50 11.67
CA SER A 131 -9.79 5.41 10.60
C SER A 131 -9.02 6.75 10.59
N ASP A 132 -8.58 7.24 11.75
CA ASP A 132 -7.89 8.54 11.85
C ASP A 132 -6.45 8.53 11.29
N LEU A 133 -5.80 7.36 11.24
CA LEU A 133 -4.45 7.23 10.68
C LEU A 133 -4.43 7.18 9.15
N ALA A 134 -5.51 6.69 8.52
CA ALA A 134 -5.61 6.62 7.06
C ALA A 134 -5.76 8.02 6.41
N ALA A 135 -6.41 8.95 7.10
CA ALA A 135 -6.65 10.31 6.62
C ALA A 135 -5.37 11.16 6.54
N LEU A 136 -4.43 10.96 7.47
CA LEU A 136 -3.16 11.69 7.50
C LEU A 136 -2.19 11.26 6.38
N VAL A 137 -2.34 10.06 5.84
CA VAL A 137 -1.46 9.52 4.78
C VAL A 137 -1.92 9.93 3.38
N THR A 138 -3.21 10.25 3.20
CA THR A 138 -3.80 10.55 1.87
C THR A 138 -4.09 12.03 1.62
N GLY A 139 -3.84 12.92 2.58
CA GLY A 139 -4.02 14.36 2.40
C GLY A 139 -5.48 14.79 2.21
N GLN A 140 -6.46 13.96 2.59
CA GLN A 140 -7.86 14.34 2.52
C GLN A 140 -8.20 15.31 3.65
N ARG A 141 -8.62 16.52 3.25
CA ARG A 141 -9.13 17.55 4.16
C ARG A 141 -10.53 17.13 4.63
N LEU A 142 -10.69 16.88 5.93
CA LEU A 142 -11.98 16.63 6.57
C LEU A 142 -12.95 17.80 6.28
N VAL A 143 -13.98 17.55 5.47
CA VAL A 143 -15.17 18.41 5.43
C VAL A 143 -16.28 17.65 6.14
N SER A 144 -16.42 17.87 7.45
CA SER A 144 -17.62 17.49 8.18
C SER A 144 -18.77 18.33 7.62
N LYS A 145 -19.64 17.72 6.81
CA LYS A 145 -20.82 18.43 6.30
C LYS A 145 -22.08 18.25 7.14
N ASN A 146 -22.15 17.32 8.09
CA ASN A 146 -23.19 17.20 9.12
C ASN A 146 -22.86 16.00 10.04
N GLY A 147 -22.65 16.24 11.32
CA GLY A 147 -22.89 15.23 12.36
C GLY A 147 -24.01 15.73 13.29
N PRO A 148 -24.56 14.93 14.23
CA PRO A 148 -24.41 13.50 14.45
C PRO A 148 -25.76 12.75 14.47
N GLU A 149 -25.76 11.42 14.44
CA GLU A 149 -26.73 10.67 15.28
C GLU A 149 -26.04 9.45 15.90
N ARG A 150 -26.27 9.30 17.21
CA ARG A 150 -25.71 8.23 18.05
C ARG A 150 -26.61 6.99 17.99
N GLN A 151 -25.94 5.84 18.11
CA GLN A 151 -26.41 4.45 18.07
C GLN A 151 -27.78 4.12 18.69
N ARG A 152 -28.45 3.10 18.15
CA ARG A 152 -29.18 2.14 18.98
C ARG A 152 -28.51 0.77 18.90
N PHE A 153 -28.02 0.35 20.05
CA PHE A 153 -27.75 -1.04 20.42
C PHE A 153 -28.93 -1.92 20.01
N SER A 154 -28.67 -3.01 19.28
CA SER A 154 -29.58 -4.15 19.25
C SER A 154 -29.10 -5.12 20.32
N ASP A 155 -29.78 -5.15 21.46
CA ASP A 155 -29.69 -6.31 22.35
C ASP A 155 -30.40 -7.50 21.69
N PRO A 156 -29.88 -8.73 21.87
CA PRO A 156 -30.45 -9.92 21.25
C PRO A 156 -31.63 -10.39 22.11
N ASP A 157 -32.71 -10.84 21.46
CA ASP A 157 -33.71 -11.64 22.19
C ASP A 157 -33.73 -13.10 21.70
N PRO A 158 -33.68 -14.07 22.64
CA PRO A 158 -33.70 -15.49 22.39
C PRO A 158 -35.14 -16.05 22.41
N SER A 159 -35.44 -16.97 21.49
CA SER A 159 -36.50 -18.00 21.60
C SER A 159 -36.33 -19.01 20.48
#